data_AF-A0A0R3BHZ2-F1
#
_entry.id   AF-A0A0R3BHZ2-F1
#
_cell.length_a   1.000
_cell.length_b   1.000
_cell.length_c   1.000
_cell.angle_alpha   90.00
_cell.angle_beta   90.00
_cell.angle_gamma   90.00
#
_symmetry.space_group_name_H-M   'P 1'
#
loop_
_entity.id
_entity.type
_entity.pdbx_description
1 polymer ?
#
loop_
_entity_poly.entity_id
_entity_poly.type
_entity_poly.pdbx_seq_one_letter_code
_entity_poly.pdbx_strand_id
1 'polypeptide(L)'
;MRKADKRELMIRWFHQNYEDPVNETPIDSGEFIYIWGGPYDARDELFAKFGYIVPEELIEEVAQDVEQNGVYNWAPVQTGDDHDDIPGVDDDDDEPPSLDIYFDEPSDRYGSPEELEARKQALTAIQRLEKIIEKRREIGIGHNKPPEEVEEGPNEPELREAVQELKIEFRVERPAIPTVKKYAKRLRDVLVAAAKWAGKKADKAADAAAAVIGTGGGGYILSQYVPPVHHAFEAIIKWLEVAAKSLF
;
A
#
# COMPACT_ATOMS: atom_id res chain seq x y z
N MET A 1 -17.01 -13.98 19.03
CA MET A 1 -17.57 -12.65 18.74
C MET A 1 -19.08 -12.79 18.57
N ARG A 2 -19.89 -12.01 19.29
CA ARG A 2 -21.36 -12.12 19.24
C ARG A 2 -21.91 -11.42 17.98
N LYS A 3 -23.15 -11.76 17.57
CA LYS A 3 -23.83 -11.14 16.40
C LYS A 3 -23.82 -9.60 16.50
N ALA A 4 -24.10 -9.07 17.68
CA ALA A 4 -24.08 -7.62 17.97
C ALA A 4 -22.70 -6.98 17.74
N ASP A 5 -21.62 -7.63 18.19
CA ASP A 5 -20.25 -7.11 18.01
C ASP A 5 -19.86 -7.04 16.52
N LYS A 6 -20.35 -7.99 15.70
CA LYS A 6 -20.12 -8.01 14.25
C LYS A 6 -20.85 -6.86 13.55
N ARG A 7 -22.10 -6.65 13.91
CA ARG A 7 -22.93 -5.55 13.39
C ARG A 7 -22.31 -4.19 13.69
N GLU A 8 -21.94 -3.95 14.95
CA GLU A 8 -21.31 -2.69 15.37
C GLU A 8 -19.99 -2.42 14.63
N LEU A 9 -19.19 -3.47 14.40
CA LEU A 9 -17.95 -3.35 13.64
C LEU A 9 -18.21 -2.96 12.18
N MET A 10 -19.19 -3.61 11.52
CA MET A 10 -19.52 -3.35 10.12
C MET A 10 -20.09 -1.94 9.91
N ILE A 11 -21.00 -1.50 10.78
CA ILE A 11 -21.58 -0.14 10.73
C ILE A 11 -20.49 0.92 10.89
N ARG A 12 -19.64 0.76 11.92
CA ARG A 12 -18.54 1.70 12.17
C ARG A 12 -17.53 1.71 11.02
N TRP A 13 -17.19 0.56 10.46
CA TRP A 13 -16.30 0.51 9.31
C TRP A 13 -16.93 1.24 8.12
N PHE A 14 -18.21 1.03 7.84
CA PHE A 14 -18.90 1.69 6.74
C PHE A 14 -18.84 3.21 6.88
N HIS A 15 -19.24 3.77 8.04
CA HIS A 15 -19.18 5.22 8.27
C HIS A 15 -17.77 5.82 8.42
N GLN A 16 -16.73 4.99 8.49
CA GLN A 16 -15.34 5.45 8.43
C GLN A 16 -14.82 5.57 6.99
N ASN A 17 -15.46 4.87 6.04
CA ASN A 17 -15.00 4.81 4.65
C ASN A 17 -15.99 5.50 3.69
N TYR A 18 -17.26 5.61 4.08
CA TYR A 18 -18.32 6.20 3.27
C TYR A 18 -19.17 7.18 4.08
N GLU A 19 -19.62 8.21 3.40
CA GLU A 19 -20.46 9.27 3.93
C GLU A 19 -21.61 9.64 3.00
N ASP A 20 -22.52 10.44 3.56
CA ASP A 20 -23.62 11.02 2.80
C ASP A 20 -23.04 12.02 1.78
N PRO A 21 -23.37 11.89 0.48
CA PRO A 21 -22.88 12.82 -0.53
C PRO A 21 -23.25 14.29 -0.25
N VAL A 22 -24.28 14.56 0.55
CA VAL A 22 -24.63 15.92 0.99
C VAL A 22 -23.50 16.62 1.74
N ASN A 23 -22.58 15.88 2.37
CA ASN A 23 -21.52 16.47 3.19
C ASN A 23 -20.46 17.15 2.32
N GLU A 24 -19.73 16.36 1.51
CA GLU A 24 -18.56 16.86 0.78
C GLU A 24 -18.69 16.73 -0.74
N THR A 25 -19.70 16.01 -1.27
CA THR A 25 -19.82 15.78 -2.72
C THR A 25 -20.32 17.04 -3.46
N PRO A 26 -19.60 17.51 -4.50
CA PRO A 26 -20.02 18.66 -5.29
C PRO A 26 -21.39 18.44 -5.93
N ILE A 27 -22.15 19.52 -6.07
CA ILE A 27 -23.44 19.53 -6.74
C ILE A 27 -23.34 20.40 -7.98
N ASP A 28 -23.75 19.88 -9.13
CA ASP A 28 -24.00 20.67 -10.34
C ASP A 28 -25.43 20.45 -10.82
N SER A 29 -26.11 21.54 -11.14
CA SER A 29 -27.48 21.54 -11.69
C SER A 29 -28.51 20.71 -10.89
N GLY A 30 -28.27 20.48 -9.58
CA GLY A 30 -29.14 19.72 -8.69
C GLY A 30 -28.81 18.24 -8.57
N GLU A 31 -27.71 17.77 -9.17
CA GLU A 31 -27.23 16.39 -9.09
C GLU A 31 -25.85 16.34 -8.41
N PHE A 32 -25.62 15.30 -7.61
CA PHE A 32 -24.31 15.05 -7.01
C PHE A 32 -23.33 14.58 -8.07
N ILE A 33 -22.15 15.20 -8.11
CA ILE A 33 -21.04 14.77 -8.96
C ILE A 33 -20.03 14.03 -8.09
N TYR A 34 -20.00 12.71 -8.25
CA TYR A 34 -19.07 11.80 -7.57
C TYR A 34 -17.68 11.85 -8.19
N ILE A 35 -17.03 13.02 -8.14
CA ILE A 35 -15.69 13.21 -8.74
C ILE A 35 -14.61 12.36 -8.05
N TRP A 36 -14.85 11.91 -6.82
CA TRP A 36 -13.91 11.09 -6.04
C TRP A 36 -14.34 9.63 -5.88
N GLY A 37 -15.24 9.16 -6.75
CA GLY A 37 -15.77 7.80 -6.72
C GLY A 37 -17.18 7.68 -6.12
N GLY A 38 -17.88 6.62 -6.53
CA GLY A 38 -19.29 6.38 -6.24
C GLY A 38 -20.21 6.61 -7.45
N PRO A 39 -21.53 6.55 -7.28
CA PRO A 39 -22.22 6.22 -6.04
C PRO A 39 -21.99 4.77 -5.62
N TYR A 40 -21.67 4.55 -4.35
CA TYR A 40 -21.50 3.22 -3.78
C TYR A 40 -22.79 2.71 -3.17
N ASP A 41 -23.06 1.41 -3.35
CA ASP A 41 -24.16 0.68 -2.72
C ASP A 41 -23.67 0.06 -1.39
N ALA A 42 -24.40 0.28 -0.30
CA ALA A 42 -23.93 -0.14 1.02
C ALA A 42 -23.84 -1.66 1.14
N ARG A 43 -24.75 -2.40 0.50
CA ARG A 43 -24.77 -3.86 0.52
C ARG A 43 -23.58 -4.42 -0.24
N ASP A 44 -23.25 -3.89 -1.41
CA ASP A 44 -22.12 -4.35 -2.22
C ASP A 44 -20.78 -4.10 -1.53
N GLU A 45 -20.56 -2.92 -0.93
CA GLU A 45 -19.32 -2.60 -0.22
C GLU A 45 -19.16 -3.43 1.07
N LEU A 46 -20.25 -3.60 1.83
CA LEU A 46 -20.23 -4.47 3.01
C LEU A 46 -20.01 -5.94 2.63
N PHE A 47 -20.60 -6.41 1.54
CA PHE A 47 -20.42 -7.78 1.05
C PHE A 47 -18.98 -8.01 0.56
N ALA A 48 -18.41 -7.08 -0.19
CA ALA A 48 -17.02 -7.12 -0.62
C ALA A 48 -16.05 -7.22 0.56
N LYS A 49 -16.32 -6.45 1.63
CA LYS A 49 -15.45 -6.42 2.83
C LYS A 49 -15.64 -7.60 3.77
N PHE A 50 -16.87 -8.05 3.98
CA PHE A 50 -17.22 -8.98 5.07
C PHE A 50 -17.82 -10.31 4.61
N GLY A 51 -18.14 -10.50 3.32
CA GLY A 51 -18.84 -11.67 2.79
C GLY A 51 -18.13 -13.02 3.04
N TYR A 52 -16.82 -13.00 3.31
CA TYR A 52 -16.05 -14.20 3.67
C TYR A 52 -15.99 -14.50 5.18
N ILE A 53 -16.43 -13.57 6.04
CA ILE A 53 -16.35 -13.65 7.52
C ILE A 53 -17.76 -13.70 8.15
N VAL A 54 -18.72 -13.07 7.49
CA VAL A 54 -20.06 -12.78 8.01
C VAL A 54 -21.08 -13.35 7.02
N PRO A 55 -22.12 -14.05 7.48
CA PRO A 55 -23.17 -14.54 6.60
C PRO A 55 -23.90 -13.37 5.93
N GLU A 56 -24.30 -13.58 4.67
CA GLU A 56 -24.98 -12.58 3.83
C GLU A 56 -26.21 -11.97 4.51
N GLU A 57 -27.03 -12.78 5.19
CA GLU A 57 -28.21 -12.31 5.93
C GLU A 57 -27.87 -11.19 6.94
N LEU A 58 -26.72 -11.28 7.62
CA LEU A 58 -26.29 -10.26 8.57
C LEU A 58 -25.70 -9.03 7.87
N ILE A 59 -25.14 -9.19 6.68
CA ILE A 59 -24.66 -8.08 5.85
C ILE A 59 -25.85 -7.27 5.33
N GLU A 60 -26.90 -7.95 4.86
CA GLU A 60 -28.14 -7.33 4.42
C GLU A 60 -28.87 -6.60 5.55
N GLU A 61 -28.94 -7.20 6.74
CA GLU A 61 -29.45 -6.52 7.95
C GLU A 61 -28.69 -5.20 8.19
N VAL A 62 -27.36 -5.21 8.11
CA VAL A 62 -26.54 -4.02 8.35
C VAL A 62 -26.65 -2.99 7.24
N ALA A 63 -26.70 -3.41 5.97
CA ALA A 63 -26.92 -2.48 4.86
C ALA A 63 -28.25 -1.73 5.03
N GLN A 64 -29.33 -2.44 5.37
CA GLN A 64 -30.63 -1.81 5.65
C GLN A 64 -30.58 -0.82 6.82
N ASP A 65 -29.79 -1.11 7.86
CA ASP A 65 -29.61 -0.22 8.99
C ASP A 65 -28.86 1.07 8.62
N VAL A 66 -27.83 0.94 7.79
CA VAL A 66 -27.03 2.07 7.29
C VAL A 66 -27.88 2.95 6.36
N GLU A 67 -28.67 2.35 5.49
CA GLU A 67 -29.52 3.04 4.51
C GLU A 67 -30.86 3.51 5.09
N GLN A 68 -31.13 3.27 6.38
CA GLN A 68 -32.40 3.61 7.04
C GLN A 68 -32.78 5.09 6.91
N ASN A 69 -31.78 5.97 6.78
CA ASN A 69 -31.98 7.41 6.61
C ASN A 69 -32.37 7.83 5.18
N GLY A 70 -32.52 6.86 4.25
CA GLY A 70 -32.89 7.11 2.86
C GLY A 70 -31.72 7.46 1.94
N VAL A 71 -30.48 7.25 2.40
CA VAL A 71 -29.26 7.41 1.61
C VAL A 71 -28.89 6.04 1.05
N TYR A 72 -28.94 5.91 -0.28
CA TYR A 72 -28.61 4.68 -1.01
C TYR A 72 -27.39 4.86 -1.93
N ASN A 73 -27.00 6.11 -2.17
CA ASN A 73 -25.88 6.46 -3.03
C ASN A 73 -24.82 7.10 -2.14
N TRP A 74 -23.80 6.33 -1.79
CA TRP A 74 -22.79 6.76 -0.83
C TRP A 74 -21.56 7.32 -1.54
N ALA A 75 -20.95 8.34 -0.95
CA ALA A 75 -19.66 8.89 -1.37
C ALA A 75 -18.56 8.37 -0.43
N PRO A 76 -17.31 8.27 -0.87
CA PRO A 76 -16.21 7.92 0.01
C PRO A 76 -15.89 9.10 0.94
N VAL A 77 -15.53 8.81 2.19
CA VAL A 77 -15.06 9.82 3.15
C VAL A 77 -13.73 10.36 2.66
N GLN A 78 -13.65 11.67 2.44
CA GLN A 78 -12.39 12.34 2.08
C GLN A 78 -11.49 12.41 3.30
N THR A 79 -10.40 11.64 3.30
CA THR A 79 -9.46 11.53 4.43
C THR A 79 -8.27 12.46 4.26
N GLY A 80 -8.42 13.67 3.73
CA GLY A 80 -7.33 14.66 3.58
C GLY A 80 -6.12 14.23 2.70
N ASP A 81 -6.09 12.98 2.24
CA ASP A 81 -5.13 12.38 1.29
C ASP A 81 -5.76 12.22 -0.12
N ASP A 82 -7.04 12.54 -0.27
CA ASP A 82 -7.83 12.21 -1.47
C ASP A 82 -7.93 13.39 -2.46
N HIS A 83 -6.94 14.28 -2.46
CA HIS A 83 -6.92 15.49 -3.28
C HIS A 83 -6.29 15.31 -4.67
N ASP A 84 -6.30 14.11 -5.25
CA ASP A 84 -5.45 13.83 -6.42
C ASP A 84 -6.20 13.57 -7.75
N ASP A 85 -7.42 14.06 -7.90
CA ASP A 85 -8.14 14.05 -9.19
C ASP A 85 -8.29 15.45 -9.82
N ILE A 86 -7.19 16.23 -9.86
CA ILE A 86 -7.06 17.36 -10.79
C ILE A 86 -6.29 16.87 -12.02
N PRO A 87 -6.92 16.73 -13.21
CA PRO A 87 -6.23 16.30 -14.42
C PRO A 87 -5.14 17.32 -14.79
N GLY A 88 -3.87 16.96 -14.54
CA GLY A 88 -2.70 17.80 -14.82
C GLY A 88 -1.82 18.14 -13.61
N VAL A 89 -2.10 17.58 -12.42
CA VAL A 89 -1.09 17.41 -11.38
C VAL A 89 -0.49 16.02 -11.61
N ASP A 90 0.80 15.95 -11.90
CA ASP A 90 1.51 14.69 -12.08
C ASP A 90 1.39 13.83 -10.80
N ASP A 91 1.19 12.51 -10.95
CA ASP A 91 1.14 11.44 -9.92
C ASP A 91 2.42 11.35 -9.03
N ASP A 92 2.94 12.47 -8.54
CA ASP A 92 4.22 12.53 -7.83
C ASP A 92 4.07 12.39 -6.31
N ASP A 93 2.88 12.59 -5.73
CA ASP A 93 2.70 12.58 -4.26
C ASP A 93 2.62 11.15 -3.65
N ASP A 94 2.18 10.15 -4.42
CA ASP A 94 2.19 8.73 -4.03
C ASP A 94 3.47 7.98 -4.44
N GLU A 95 4.37 8.62 -5.22
CA GLU A 95 5.62 7.98 -5.60
C GLU A 95 6.58 7.97 -4.39
N PRO A 96 7.14 6.80 -4.01
CA PRO A 96 8.12 6.75 -2.93
C PRO A 96 9.26 7.75 -3.17
N PRO A 97 9.70 8.48 -2.12
CA PRO A 97 10.60 9.62 -2.25
C PRO A 97 11.82 9.29 -3.09
N SER A 98 12.19 10.21 -3.99
CA SER A 98 13.39 10.05 -4.79
C SER A 98 14.63 10.07 -3.90
N LEU A 99 15.54 9.12 -4.14
CA LEU A 99 16.82 9.05 -3.42
C LEU A 99 17.82 10.09 -3.92
N ASP A 100 17.54 10.76 -5.04
CA ASP A 100 18.43 11.76 -5.64
C ASP A 100 18.49 13.06 -4.82
N ILE A 101 17.55 13.25 -3.88
CA ILE A 101 17.57 14.38 -2.94
C ILE A 101 18.70 14.27 -1.90
N TYR A 102 19.27 13.08 -1.71
CA TYR A 102 20.37 12.81 -0.79
C TYR A 102 21.70 12.78 -1.53
N PHE A 103 22.65 13.59 -1.11
CA PHE A 103 24.02 13.54 -1.61
C PHE A 103 24.76 12.34 -1.04
N ASP A 104 25.81 11.88 -1.74
CA ASP A 104 26.65 10.78 -1.26
C ASP A 104 27.56 11.21 -0.09
N GLU A 105 27.60 12.51 0.20
CA GLU A 105 28.35 13.09 1.30
C GLU A 105 27.63 12.92 2.64
N PRO A 106 28.35 12.53 3.71
CA PRO A 106 27.77 12.47 5.04
C PRO A 106 27.40 13.88 5.55
N SER A 107 26.30 13.94 6.30
CA SER A 107 25.85 15.12 7.02
C SER A 107 26.69 15.33 8.30
N ASP A 108 26.55 16.50 8.92
CA ASP A 108 27.14 16.78 10.24
C ASP A 108 26.50 15.93 11.36
N ARG A 109 25.33 15.34 11.12
CA ARG A 109 24.65 14.42 12.06
C ARG A 109 25.07 12.96 11.85
N TYR A 110 25.91 12.63 10.87
CA TYR A 110 26.38 11.26 10.64
C TYR A 110 27.20 10.76 11.85
N GLY A 111 26.79 9.62 12.43
CA GLY A 111 27.40 9.08 13.64
C GLY A 111 26.91 9.71 14.95
N SER A 112 25.93 10.62 14.88
CA SER A 112 25.22 11.12 16.06
C SER A 112 24.37 10.01 16.70
N PRO A 113 23.96 10.15 17.98
CA PRO A 113 23.02 9.22 18.61
C PRO A 113 21.72 9.03 17.82
N GLU A 114 21.28 10.06 17.11
CA GLU A 114 20.10 10.05 16.23
C GLU A 114 20.34 9.15 15.01
N GLU A 115 21.48 9.30 14.33
CA GLU A 115 21.87 8.45 13.19
C GLU A 115 21.98 6.99 13.63
N LEU A 116 22.62 6.74 14.77
CA LEU A 116 22.77 5.38 15.30
C LEU A 116 21.43 4.73 15.61
N GLU A 117 20.44 5.49 16.05
CA GLU A 117 19.10 4.99 16.31
C GLU A 117 18.33 4.73 15.01
N ALA A 118 18.36 5.67 14.06
CA ALA A 118 17.79 5.47 12.73
C ALA A 118 18.40 4.25 12.02
N ARG A 119 19.72 4.04 12.18
CA ARG A 119 20.45 2.89 11.64
C ARG A 119 19.95 1.57 12.24
N LYS A 120 19.70 1.51 13.55
CA LYS A 120 19.14 0.32 14.20
C LYS A 120 17.72 0.03 13.73
N GLN A 121 16.91 1.07 13.54
CA GLN A 121 15.54 0.95 13.03
C GLN A 121 15.54 0.41 11.60
N ALA A 122 16.38 0.96 10.71
CA ALA A 122 16.60 0.46 9.36
C ALA A 122 17.03 -1.01 9.36
N LEU A 123 18.05 -1.36 10.14
CA LEU A 123 18.52 -2.75 10.24
C LEU A 123 17.43 -3.71 10.74
N THR A 124 16.61 -3.27 11.70
CA THR A 124 15.49 -4.06 12.22
C THR A 124 14.41 -4.28 11.15
N ALA A 125 14.06 -3.25 10.39
CA ALA A 125 13.09 -3.33 9.31
C ALA A 125 13.57 -4.26 8.18
N ILE A 126 14.85 -4.13 7.78
CA ILE A 126 15.49 -5.01 6.78
C ILE A 126 15.47 -6.47 7.24
N GLN A 127 15.79 -6.75 8.51
CA GLN A 127 15.75 -8.12 9.06
C GLN A 127 14.33 -8.70 9.12
N ARG A 128 13.30 -7.88 9.37
CA ARG A 128 11.91 -8.31 9.30
C ARG A 128 11.51 -8.68 7.88
N LEU A 129 11.87 -7.83 6.91
CA LEU A 129 11.64 -8.08 5.49
C LEU A 129 12.33 -9.37 5.03
N GLU A 130 13.60 -9.57 5.42
CA GLU A 130 14.34 -10.81 5.15
C GLU A 130 13.60 -12.06 5.64
N LYS A 131 13.12 -12.06 6.89
CA LYS A 131 12.36 -13.19 7.45
C LYS A 131 11.08 -13.49 6.69
N ILE A 132 10.40 -12.45 6.20
CA ILE A 132 9.17 -12.61 5.40
C ILE A 132 9.49 -13.25 4.05
N ILE A 133 10.57 -12.79 3.39
CA ILE A 133 11.07 -13.37 2.13
C ILE A 133 11.47 -14.85 2.35
N GLU A 134 12.21 -15.16 3.41
CA GLU A 134 12.69 -16.51 3.70
C GLU A 134 11.56 -17.49 4.09
N LYS A 135 10.61 -17.06 4.93
CA LYS A 135 9.44 -17.88 5.29
C LYS A 135 8.63 -18.30 4.07
N ARG A 136 8.55 -17.46 3.03
CA ARG A 136 7.85 -17.84 1.79
C ARG A 136 8.58 -18.93 1.03
N ARG A 137 9.91 -18.90 0.99
CA ARG A 137 10.73 -19.95 0.35
C ARG A 137 10.43 -21.33 0.93
N GLU A 138 10.23 -21.42 2.25
CA GLU A 138 9.89 -22.69 2.93
C GLU A 138 8.51 -23.22 2.53
N ILE A 139 7.57 -22.33 2.22
CA ILE A 139 6.20 -22.67 1.79
C ILE A 139 6.14 -23.04 0.29
N GLY A 140 7.23 -22.80 -0.46
CA GLY A 140 7.30 -22.89 -1.93
C GLY A 140 7.84 -24.19 -2.55
N ILE A 141 7.86 -25.32 -1.84
CA ILE A 141 8.21 -26.61 -2.47
C ILE A 141 6.97 -27.20 -3.16
N GLY A 142 6.67 -26.74 -4.38
CA GLY A 142 5.83 -27.49 -5.32
C GLY A 142 4.78 -26.69 -6.07
N HIS A 143 5.16 -25.75 -6.93
CA HIS A 143 4.28 -25.20 -7.98
C HIS A 143 5.00 -25.28 -9.33
N ASN A 144 5.05 -26.47 -9.91
CA ASN A 144 5.37 -26.66 -11.33
C ASN A 144 4.10 -26.32 -12.14
N LYS A 145 3.85 -25.03 -12.38
CA LYS A 145 2.77 -24.58 -13.28
C LYS A 145 3.34 -24.24 -14.67
N PRO A 146 2.60 -24.54 -15.76
CA PRO A 146 3.07 -24.37 -17.13
C PRO A 146 3.30 -22.89 -17.46
N PRO A 147 4.08 -22.55 -18.50
CA PRO A 147 4.40 -21.18 -18.84
C PRO A 147 3.19 -20.52 -19.50
N GLU A 148 2.41 -19.79 -18.72
CA GLU A 148 1.67 -18.64 -19.25
C GLU A 148 2.58 -17.42 -19.11
N GLU A 149 2.65 -16.60 -20.17
CA GLU A 149 3.45 -15.37 -20.23
C GLU A 149 3.21 -14.53 -18.98
N VAL A 150 4.17 -14.56 -18.05
CA VAL A 150 4.09 -13.83 -16.79
C VAL A 150 4.31 -12.37 -17.14
N GLU A 151 3.25 -11.55 -17.16
CA GLU A 151 3.40 -10.09 -17.06
C GLU A 151 4.29 -9.83 -15.84
N GLU A 152 5.46 -9.24 -16.07
CA GLU A 152 6.58 -9.12 -15.14
C GLU A 152 6.14 -8.49 -13.80
N GLY A 153 5.90 -9.35 -12.80
CA GLY A 153 5.86 -8.93 -11.40
C GLY A 153 7.27 -8.53 -10.93
N PRO A 154 7.41 -7.89 -9.76
CA PRO A 154 8.70 -7.45 -9.24
C PRO A 154 9.66 -8.63 -9.09
N ASN A 155 10.90 -8.39 -9.50
CA ASN A 155 11.95 -9.40 -9.55
C ASN A 155 12.36 -9.83 -8.13
N GLU A 156 11.70 -10.87 -7.59
CA GLU A 156 11.97 -11.44 -6.26
C GLU A 156 13.46 -11.74 -6.00
N PRO A 157 14.23 -12.31 -6.96
CA PRO A 157 15.68 -12.42 -6.87
C PRO A 157 16.42 -11.10 -6.58
N GLU A 158 16.06 -10.01 -7.25
CA GLU A 158 16.69 -8.70 -7.09
C GLU A 158 16.32 -8.04 -5.76
N LEU A 159 15.06 -8.16 -5.34
CA LEU A 159 14.62 -7.71 -4.02
C LEU A 159 15.38 -8.42 -2.91
N ARG A 160 15.55 -9.74 -3.03
CA ARG A 160 16.32 -10.54 -2.07
C ARG A 160 17.78 -10.11 -2.02
N GLU A 161 18.41 -9.93 -3.18
CA GLU A 161 19.79 -9.43 -3.26
C GLU A 161 19.91 -8.07 -2.57
N ALA A 162 19.01 -7.14 -2.86
CA ALA A 162 18.99 -5.81 -2.23
C ALA A 162 18.88 -5.90 -0.71
N VAL A 163 18.00 -6.75 -0.18
CA VAL A 163 17.81 -6.96 1.26
C VAL A 163 19.07 -7.54 1.93
N GLN A 164 19.73 -8.50 1.29
CA GLN A 164 20.98 -9.08 1.81
C GLN A 164 22.11 -8.05 1.86
N GLU A 165 22.28 -7.29 0.78
CA GLU A 165 23.33 -6.28 0.66
C GLU A 165 23.10 -5.13 1.65
N LEU A 166 21.87 -4.64 1.78
CA LEU A 166 21.51 -3.65 2.79
C LEU A 166 21.79 -4.18 4.21
N LYS A 167 21.43 -5.42 4.51
CA LYS A 167 21.72 -6.03 5.83
C LYS A 167 23.21 -6.08 6.13
N ILE A 168 24.04 -6.38 5.13
CA ILE A 168 25.51 -6.39 5.27
C ILE A 168 26.01 -4.97 5.52
N GLU A 169 25.58 -4.02 4.70
CA GLU A 169 26.02 -2.62 4.76
C GLU A 169 25.66 -1.95 6.10
N PHE A 170 24.43 -2.13 6.56
CA PHE A 170 23.96 -1.57 7.84
C PHE A 170 24.60 -2.20 9.09
N ARG A 171 25.38 -3.27 8.94
CA ARG A 171 26.17 -3.88 10.04
C ARG A 171 27.58 -3.32 10.13
N VAL A 172 28.05 -2.62 9.10
CA VAL A 172 29.36 -1.96 9.12
C VAL A 172 29.32 -0.75 10.06
N GLU A 173 30.45 -0.42 10.69
CA GLU A 173 30.54 0.72 11.61
C GLU A 173 30.12 2.05 10.98
N ARG A 174 30.34 2.20 9.67
CA ARG A 174 29.90 3.34 8.86
C ARG A 174 29.35 2.86 7.52
N PRO A 175 28.01 2.71 7.38
CA PRO A 175 27.38 2.37 6.12
C PRO A 175 27.66 3.43 5.04
N ALA A 176 28.10 2.99 3.87
CA ALA A 176 28.33 3.82 2.70
C ALA A 176 26.99 4.27 2.11
N ILE A 177 26.73 5.59 2.19
CA ILE A 177 25.55 6.25 1.60
C ILE A 177 25.30 5.84 0.13
N PRO A 178 26.29 5.86 -0.79
CA PRO A 178 26.05 5.46 -2.18
C PRO A 178 25.63 3.98 -2.31
N THR A 179 26.15 3.09 -1.47
CA THR A 179 25.77 1.67 -1.44
C THR A 179 24.34 1.52 -0.93
N VAL A 180 23.98 2.22 0.15
CA VAL A 180 22.63 2.22 0.71
C VAL A 180 21.63 2.73 -0.32
N LYS A 181 21.91 3.87 -0.98
CA LYS A 181 21.06 4.42 -2.06
C LYS A 181 20.86 3.44 -3.21
N LYS A 182 21.95 2.82 -3.68
CA LYS A 182 21.90 1.84 -4.79
C LYS A 182 20.91 0.71 -4.52
N TYR A 183 20.93 0.13 -3.32
CA TYR A 183 20.05 -1.00 -2.99
C TYR A 183 18.67 -0.55 -2.50
N ALA A 184 18.55 0.62 -1.86
CA ALA A 184 17.26 1.22 -1.52
C ALA A 184 16.45 1.55 -2.78
N LYS A 185 17.11 1.96 -3.88
CA LYS A 185 16.46 2.16 -5.18
C LYS A 185 15.73 0.90 -5.65
N ARG A 186 16.30 -0.29 -5.44
CA ARG A 186 15.64 -1.54 -5.80
C ARG A 186 14.36 -1.79 -4.98
N LEU A 187 14.33 -1.38 -3.72
CA LEU A 187 13.11 -1.43 -2.89
C LEU A 187 12.07 -0.43 -3.41
N ARG A 188 12.51 0.80 -3.76
CA ARG A 188 11.67 1.81 -4.41
C ARG A 188 11.05 1.29 -5.70
N ASP A 189 11.85 0.71 -6.58
CA ASP A 189 11.40 0.20 -7.88
C ASP A 189 10.33 -0.90 -7.71
N VAL A 190 10.43 -1.72 -6.65
CA VAL A 190 9.39 -2.71 -6.30
C VAL A 190 8.09 -2.03 -5.86
N LEU A 191 8.16 -0.95 -5.08
CA LEU A 191 6.98 -0.18 -4.66
C LEU A 191 6.33 0.52 -5.86
N VAL A 192 7.11 1.16 -6.73
CA VAL A 192 6.63 1.80 -7.96
C VAL A 192 6.00 0.77 -8.90
N ALA A 193 6.63 -0.40 -9.07
CA ALA A 193 6.06 -1.48 -9.88
C ALA A 193 4.74 -1.99 -9.28
N ALA A 194 4.64 -2.10 -7.96
CA ALA A 194 3.41 -2.51 -7.29
C ALA A 194 2.29 -1.47 -7.44
N ALA A 195 2.60 -0.17 -7.31
CA ALA A 195 1.66 0.93 -7.53
C ALA A 195 1.17 0.96 -8.98
N LYS A 196 2.08 0.89 -9.97
CA LYS A 196 1.73 0.81 -11.40
C LYS A 196 0.89 -0.42 -11.73
N TRP A 197 1.18 -1.55 -11.10
CA TRP A 197 0.36 -2.76 -11.25
C TRP A 197 -1.04 -2.57 -10.68
N ALA A 198 -1.16 -1.95 -9.50
CA ALA A 198 -2.45 -1.66 -8.87
C ALA A 198 -3.28 -0.69 -9.72
N GLY A 199 -2.69 0.43 -10.18
CA GLY A 199 -3.35 1.40 -11.05
C GLY A 199 -3.87 0.78 -12.36
N LYS A 200 -3.02 0.01 -13.07
CA LYS A 200 -3.44 -0.74 -14.27
C LYS A 200 -4.59 -1.73 -14.04
N LYS A 201 -4.74 -2.23 -12.81
CA LYS A 201 -5.83 -3.15 -12.45
C LYS A 201 -7.09 -2.39 -12.04
N ALA A 202 -6.98 -1.22 -11.40
CA ALA A 202 -8.10 -0.32 -11.18
C ALA A 202 -8.71 0.14 -12.51
N ASP A 203 -7.88 0.56 -13.47
CA ASP A 203 -8.32 0.91 -14.83
C ASP A 203 -9.07 -0.22 -15.53
N LYS A 204 -8.59 -1.46 -15.39
CA LYS A 204 -9.24 -2.64 -15.97
C LYS A 204 -10.48 -3.11 -15.19
N ALA A 205 -10.58 -2.78 -13.91
CA ALA A 205 -11.73 -3.11 -13.08
C ALA A 205 -12.94 -2.23 -13.42
N ALA A 206 -12.72 -1.01 -13.94
CA ALA A 206 -13.77 -0.16 -14.50
C ALA A 206 -14.51 -0.81 -15.71
N ASP A 207 -13.86 -1.73 -16.44
CA ASP A 207 -14.45 -2.40 -17.61
C ASP A 207 -14.99 -3.83 -17.35
N ALA A 208 -14.70 -4.45 -16.20
CA ALA A 208 -15.22 -5.78 -15.88
C ALA A 208 -15.18 -6.09 -14.37
N ALA A 209 -16.34 -5.97 -13.71
CA ALA A 209 -16.58 -6.18 -12.29
C ALA A 209 -16.35 -7.63 -11.75
N ALA A 210 -15.37 -8.39 -12.26
CA ALA A 210 -15.10 -9.76 -11.82
C ALA A 210 -13.60 -10.13 -11.71
N ALA A 211 -12.67 -9.20 -11.87
CA ALA A 211 -11.24 -9.52 -11.92
C ALA A 211 -10.49 -9.51 -10.57
N VAL A 212 -11.15 -9.26 -9.45
CA VAL A 212 -10.50 -9.28 -8.11
C VAL A 212 -10.33 -10.71 -7.58
N ILE A 213 -11.09 -11.70 -8.10
CA ILE A 213 -11.17 -13.04 -7.51
C ILE A 213 -10.41 -14.14 -8.28
N GLY A 214 -9.91 -13.92 -9.50
CA GLY A 214 -9.18 -15.00 -10.18
C GLY A 214 -8.44 -14.63 -11.45
N THR A 215 -7.11 -14.58 -11.37
CA THR A 215 -6.18 -15.08 -12.42
C THR A 215 -4.74 -15.04 -11.87
N GLY A 216 -4.26 -16.20 -11.40
CA GLY A 216 -2.84 -16.58 -11.33
C GLY A 216 -1.88 -15.78 -10.43
N GLY A 217 -1.60 -16.28 -9.23
CA GLY A 217 -0.28 -16.20 -8.55
C GLY A 217 0.33 -14.82 -8.26
N GLY A 218 0.67 -14.02 -9.27
CA GLY A 218 1.50 -12.81 -9.16
C GLY A 218 0.88 -11.65 -8.39
N GLY A 219 -0.41 -11.34 -8.59
CA GLY A 219 -1.06 -10.19 -7.94
C GLY A 219 -1.27 -10.34 -6.42
N TYR A 220 -1.61 -11.54 -5.97
CA TYR A 220 -1.74 -11.86 -4.53
C TYR A 220 -0.38 -11.94 -3.82
N ILE A 221 0.67 -12.30 -4.55
CA ILE A 221 2.05 -12.32 -4.03
C ILE A 221 2.55 -10.88 -3.81
N LEU A 222 2.23 -9.98 -4.75
CA LEU A 222 2.62 -8.56 -4.75
C LEU A 222 2.13 -7.78 -3.51
N SER A 223 0.83 -7.83 -3.21
CA SER A 223 0.23 -7.06 -2.10
C SER A 223 0.79 -7.43 -0.72
N GLN A 224 1.32 -8.64 -0.55
CA GLN A 224 1.90 -9.10 0.71
C GLN A 224 3.32 -8.58 0.95
N TYR A 225 4.05 -8.19 -0.11
CA TYR A 225 5.40 -7.64 0.00
C TYR A 225 5.40 -6.12 0.16
N VAL A 226 4.39 -5.43 -0.38
CA VAL A 226 4.34 -3.97 -0.36
C VAL A 226 4.47 -3.39 1.05
N PRO A 227 3.68 -3.81 2.07
CA PRO A 227 3.80 -3.19 3.40
C PRO A 227 5.18 -3.44 4.07
N PRO A 228 5.73 -4.67 4.06
CA PRO A 228 7.08 -4.90 4.58
C PRO A 228 8.21 -4.18 3.81
N VAL A 229 8.10 -4.09 2.48
CA VAL A 229 9.07 -3.38 1.63
C VAL A 229 8.99 -1.87 1.88
N HIS A 230 7.79 -1.31 1.93
CA HIS A 230 7.55 0.09 2.24
C HIS A 230 8.11 0.45 3.63
N HIS A 231 7.82 -0.36 4.66
CA HIS A 231 8.37 -0.13 5.99
C HIS A 231 9.90 -0.17 6.04
N ALA A 232 10.53 -1.07 5.29
CA ALA A 232 11.98 -1.13 5.18
C ALA A 232 12.56 0.07 4.43
N PHE A 233 11.91 0.50 3.34
CA PHE A 233 12.29 1.67 2.56
C PHE A 233 12.19 2.95 3.40
N GLU A 234 11.06 3.17 4.08
CA GLU A 234 10.85 4.28 5.00
C GLU A 234 11.90 4.37 6.10
N ALA A 235 12.27 3.23 6.70
CA ALA A 235 13.30 3.20 7.72
C ALA A 235 14.69 3.57 7.16
N ILE A 236 14.96 3.25 5.88
CA ILE A 236 16.19 3.65 5.19
C ILE A 236 16.17 5.14 4.85
N ILE A 237 15.03 5.68 4.42
CA ILE A 237 14.83 7.11 4.18
C ILE A 237 15.11 7.92 5.45
N LYS A 238 14.52 7.53 6.59
CA LYS A 238 14.80 8.15 7.89
C LYS A 238 16.26 8.09 8.29
N TRP A 239 16.98 7.04 7.91
CA TRP A 239 18.43 6.99 8.11
C TRP A 239 19.15 7.98 7.18
N LEU A 240 18.78 8.06 5.89
CA LEU A 240 19.37 8.99 4.92
C LEU A 240 19.14 10.47 5.29
N GLU A 241 17.98 10.82 5.84
CA GLU A 241 17.69 12.17 6.36
C GLU A 241 18.63 12.64 7.47
N VAL A 242 19.17 11.69 8.23
CA VAL A 242 20.11 11.97 9.31
C VAL A 242 21.54 11.81 8.80
N ALA A 243 21.82 10.80 7.99
CA ALA A 243 23.17 10.41 7.60
C ALA A 243 23.70 11.20 6.39
N ALA A 244 22.88 11.49 5.39
CA ALA A 244 23.31 12.17 4.17
C ALA A 244 23.00 13.66 4.22
N LYS A 245 23.79 14.47 3.50
CA LYS A 245 23.34 15.84 3.17
C LYS A 245 22.14 15.74 2.23
N SER A 246 21.12 16.55 2.47
CA SER A 246 19.93 16.67 1.62
C SER A 246 19.87 18.02 0.92
N LEU A 247 19.05 18.11 -0.13
CA LEU A 247 18.70 19.38 -0.79
C LEU A 247 17.79 20.30 0.06
N PHE A 248 17.35 19.82 1.23
CA PHE A 248 16.50 20.53 2.19
C PHE A 248 17.20 20.66 3.54
#